data_AF-X1BA06-F1
#
_entry.id   AF-X1BA06-F1
#
_cell.length_a   1.000
_cell.length_b   1.000
_cell.length_c   1.000
_cell.angle_alpha   90.00
_cell.angle_beta   90.00
_cell.angle_gamma   90.00
#
_symmetry.space_group_name_H-M   'P 1'
#
loop_
_entity.id
_entity.type
_entity.pdbx_description
1 polymer ?
#
loop_
_entity_poly.entity_id
_entity_poly.type
_entity_poly.pdbx_seq_one_letter_code
_entity_poly.pdbx_strand_id
1 'polypeptide(L)'
;AKFLRSTDLTDDELTKSIIGTIGEIDRHLLPDAKGYTSLVRYLTKETDEKRQLLRENVLNTSIKDFRDFADVLDGVKRSGLVKVVGAASALETVAAEREGWLEVFKLL
;
A
#
# COMPACT_ATOMS: atom_id res chain seq x y z
N ALA A 1 -10.38 7.42 -7.16
CA ALA A 1 -9.45 6.43 -7.74
C ALA A 1 -10.13 5.74 -8.92
N LYS A 2 -10.14 6.38 -10.10
CA LYS A 2 -10.93 5.90 -11.26
C LYS A 2 -10.47 4.53 -11.74
N PHE A 3 -9.16 4.30 -11.78
CA PHE A 3 -8.55 3.02 -12.16
C PHE A 3 -9.24 1.84 -11.46
N LEU A 4 -9.19 1.75 -10.13
CA LEU A 4 -9.81 0.65 -9.39
C LEU A 4 -11.34 0.55 -9.56
N ARG A 5 -12.04 1.67 -9.81
CA ARG A 5 -13.50 1.64 -10.03
C ARG A 5 -13.90 1.07 -11.39
N SER A 6 -13.07 1.31 -12.42
CA SER A 6 -13.43 1.04 -13.82
C SER A 6 -12.60 -0.04 -14.48
N THR A 7 -11.52 -0.51 -13.86
CA THR A 7 -10.73 -1.62 -14.38
C THR A 7 -11.59 -2.88 -14.38
N ASP A 8 -11.66 -3.52 -15.55
CA ASP A 8 -12.26 -4.83 -15.71
C ASP A 8 -11.22 -5.88 -15.29
N LEU A 9 -11.30 -6.31 -14.04
CA LEU A 9 -10.39 -7.30 -13.47
C LEU A 9 -10.96 -8.69 -13.75
N THR A 10 -10.22 -9.49 -14.51
CA THR A 10 -10.62 -10.88 -14.78
C THR A 10 -10.41 -11.76 -13.56
N ASP A 11 -11.13 -12.88 -13.48
CA ASP A 11 -10.96 -13.85 -12.38
C ASP A 11 -9.53 -14.42 -12.30
N ASP A 12 -8.85 -14.55 -13.44
CA ASP A 12 -7.44 -14.99 -13.51
C ASP A 12 -6.48 -13.93 -12.93
N GLU A 13 -6.69 -12.65 -13.22
CA GLU A 13 -5.90 -11.55 -12.64
C GLU A 13 -6.15 -11.40 -11.14
N LEU A 14 -7.39 -11.58 -10.70
CA LEU A 14 -7.74 -11.62 -9.28
C LEU A 14 -7.01 -12.77 -8.58
N THR A 15 -7.09 -13.97 -9.14
CA THR A 15 -6.43 -15.17 -8.61
C THR A 15 -4.92 -14.97 -8.53
N LYS A 16 -4.29 -14.43 -9.58
CA LYS A 16 -2.84 -14.13 -9.58
C LYS A 16 -2.46 -13.10 -8.51
N SER A 17 -3.29 -12.09 -8.30
CA SER A 17 -3.06 -11.07 -7.27
C SER A 17 -3.14 -11.67 -5.85
N ILE A 18 -4.12 -12.55 -5.61
CA ILE A 18 -4.24 -13.30 -4.35
C ILE A 18 -3.01 -14.19 -4.14
N ILE A 19 -2.61 -14.98 -5.16
CA ILE A 19 -1.42 -15.85 -5.10
C ILE A 19 -0.15 -15.05 -4.81
N GLY A 20 0.03 -13.91 -5.49
CA GLY A 20 1.19 -13.03 -5.25
C GLY A 20 1.24 -12.54 -3.80
N THR A 21 0.10 -12.11 -3.26
CA THR A 21 0.00 -11.63 -1.87
C THR A 21 0.26 -12.75 -0.87
N ILE A 22 -0.30 -13.95 -1.08
CA ILE A 22 -0.03 -15.12 -0.22
C ILE A 22 1.44 -15.54 -0.30
N GLY A 23 2.04 -15.50 -1.49
CA GLY A 23 3.46 -15.77 -1.67
C GLY A 23 4.37 -14.80 -0.91
N GLU A 24 3.97 -13.54 -0.77
CA GLU A 24 4.68 -12.58 0.09
C GLU A 24 4.50 -12.88 1.59
N ILE A 25 3.28 -13.21 2.02
CA ILE A 25 2.98 -13.59 3.41
C ILE A 25 3.76 -14.85 3.82
N ASP A 26 3.84 -15.83 2.92
CA ASP A 26 4.47 -17.14 3.14
C ASP A 26 5.90 -17.21 2.62
N ARG A 27 6.54 -16.05 2.39
CA ARG A 27 7.92 -15.97 1.92
C ARG A 27 8.83 -16.80 2.84
N HIS A 28 9.70 -17.59 2.23
CA HIS A 28 10.69 -18.35 3.00
C HIS A 28 11.63 -17.41 3.77
N LEU A 29 11.83 -17.71 5.05
CA LEU A 29 12.71 -16.98 5.94
C LEU A 29 13.80 -17.90 6.49
N LEU A 30 15.04 -17.41 6.50
CA LEU A 30 16.14 -18.01 7.25
C LEU A 30 15.89 -17.93 8.77
N PRO A 31 16.59 -18.73 9.59
CA PRO A 31 16.32 -18.81 11.03
C PRO A 31 16.41 -17.47 11.78
N ASP A 32 17.37 -16.63 11.43
CA ASP A 32 17.54 -15.27 11.98
C ASP A 32 16.36 -14.37 11.63
N ALA A 33 15.93 -14.37 10.36
CA ALA A 33 14.77 -13.62 9.90
C ALA A 33 13.46 -14.10 10.55
N LYS A 34 13.31 -15.40 10.80
CA LYS A 34 12.19 -15.96 11.57
C LYS A 34 12.18 -15.42 13.00
N GLY A 35 13.34 -15.40 13.66
CA GLY A 35 13.49 -14.85 15.01
C GLY A 35 13.12 -13.37 15.08
N TYR A 36 13.64 -12.56 14.16
CA TYR A 36 13.33 -11.13 14.07
C TYR A 36 11.84 -10.88 13.81
N THR A 37 11.25 -11.61 12.87
CA THR A 37 9.81 -11.50 12.56
C THR A 37 8.94 -11.86 13.78
N SER A 38 9.31 -12.90 14.53
CA SER A 38 8.63 -13.27 15.78
C SER A 38 8.68 -12.15 16.83
N LEU A 39 9.86 -11.53 17.00
CA LEU A 39 10.03 -10.41 17.92
C LEU A 39 9.18 -9.21 17.52
N VAL A 40 9.18 -8.82 16.24
CA VAL A 40 8.36 -7.70 15.74
C VAL A 40 6.88 -7.97 16.03
N ARG A 41 6.38 -9.16 15.71
CA ARG A 41 4.99 -9.57 15.99
C ARG A 41 4.63 -9.47 17.47
N TYR A 42 5.54 -9.93 18.33
CA TYR A 42 5.35 -9.84 19.78
C TYR A 42 5.23 -8.38 20.24
N LEU A 43 6.16 -7.51 19.80
CA LEU A 43 6.19 -6.10 20.17
C LEU A 43 4.97 -5.31 19.64
N THR A 44 4.47 -5.65 18.46
CA THR A 44 3.30 -5.00 17.84
C THR A 44 1.97 -5.63 18.24
N LYS A 45 1.98 -6.69 19.06
CA LYS A 45 0.79 -7.46 19.47
C LYS A 45 0.02 -8.02 18.26
N GLU A 46 0.76 -8.47 17.26
CA GLU A 46 0.25 -9.20 16.11
C GLU A 46 0.13 -10.68 16.50
N THR A 47 -1.10 -11.12 16.80
CA THR A 47 -1.39 -12.49 17.24
C THR A 47 -1.58 -13.43 16.06
N ASP A 48 -1.48 -14.73 16.31
CA ASP A 48 -1.71 -15.74 15.27
C ASP A 48 -3.15 -15.71 14.74
N GLU A 49 -4.14 -15.38 15.58
CA GLU A 49 -5.53 -15.22 15.15
C GLU A 49 -5.69 -14.04 14.20
N LYS A 50 -5.05 -12.89 14.48
CA LYS A 50 -5.08 -11.72 13.59
C LYS A 50 -4.43 -12.05 12.24
N ARG A 51 -3.33 -12.80 12.27
CA ARG A 51 -2.62 -13.24 11.06
C ARG A 51 -3.45 -14.22 10.23
N GLN A 52 -4.14 -15.13 10.90
CA GLN A 52 -5.02 -16.09 10.23
C GLN A 52 -6.23 -15.38 9.61
N LEU A 53 -6.85 -14.44 10.32
CA LEU A 53 -7.93 -13.61 9.78
C LEU A 53 -7.46 -12.78 8.57
N LEU A 54 -6.25 -12.20 8.62
CA LEU A 54 -5.67 -11.48 7.47
C LEU A 54 -5.52 -12.41 6.26
N ARG A 55 -4.99 -13.62 6.45
CA ARG A 55 -4.85 -14.61 5.36
C ARG A 55 -6.20 -14.96 4.76
N GLU A 56 -7.22 -15.20 5.59
CA GLU A 56 -8.57 -15.51 5.14
C GLU A 56 -9.19 -14.35 4.35
N ASN A 57 -8.97 -13.09 4.78
CA ASN A 57 -9.43 -11.92 4.03
C ASN A 57 -8.75 -11.81 2.65
N VAL A 58 -7.45 -12.10 2.56
CA VAL A 58 -6.74 -12.14 1.27
C VAL A 58 -7.30 -13.22 0.36
N LEU A 59 -7.48 -14.44 0.87
CA LEU A 59 -8.01 -15.57 0.09
C LEU A 59 -9.45 -15.36 -0.38
N ASN A 60 -10.26 -14.62 0.39
CA ASN A 60 -11.65 -14.31 0.06
C ASN A 60 -11.83 -12.98 -0.66
N THR A 61 -10.75 -12.32 -1.07
CA THR A 61 -10.83 -11.04 -1.79
C THR A 61 -11.58 -11.20 -3.11
N SER A 62 -12.48 -10.26 -3.38
CA SER A 62 -13.35 -10.21 -4.55
C SER A 62 -13.12 -8.93 -5.37
N ILE A 63 -13.68 -8.89 -6.58
CA ILE A 63 -13.67 -7.67 -7.42
C ILE A 63 -14.35 -6.49 -6.70
N LYS A 64 -15.35 -6.76 -5.84
CA LYS A 64 -16.03 -5.72 -5.06
C LYS A 64 -15.04 -5.01 -4.13
N ASP A 65 -14.12 -5.73 -3.51
CA ASP A 65 -13.15 -5.15 -2.57
C ASP A 65 -12.21 -4.16 -3.26
N PHE A 66 -11.82 -4.40 -4.51
CA PHE A 66 -11.05 -3.44 -5.31
C PHE A 66 -11.83 -2.14 -5.54
N ARG A 67 -13.13 -2.25 -5.84
CA ARG A 67 -14.01 -1.10 -6.07
C ARG A 67 -14.24 -0.32 -4.77
N ASP A 68 -14.47 -1.03 -3.66
CA ASP A 68 -14.64 -0.43 -2.34
C ASP A 68 -13.34 0.27 -1.89
N PHE A 69 -12.18 -0.32 -2.14
CA PHE A 69 -10.89 0.29 -1.80
C PHE A 69 -10.64 1.60 -2.57
N ALA A 70 -11.29 1.79 -3.71
CA ALA A 70 -11.25 3.06 -4.43
C ALA A 70 -11.82 4.24 -3.61
N ASP A 71 -12.81 3.99 -2.74
CA ASP A 71 -13.37 5.00 -1.84
C ASP A 71 -12.35 5.44 -0.77
N VAL A 72 -11.59 4.48 -0.24
CA VAL A 72 -10.49 4.75 0.70
C VAL A 72 -9.42 5.62 0.03
N LEU A 73 -9.03 5.28 -1.20
CA LEU A 73 -8.06 6.06 -1.96
C LEU A 73 -8.59 7.45 -2.36
N ASP A 74 -9.89 7.61 -2.56
CA ASP A 74 -10.48 8.94 -2.75
C ASP A 74 -10.39 9.79 -1.48
N GLY A 75 -10.37 9.19 -0.29
CA GLY A 75 -10.00 9.86 0.96
C GLY A 75 -8.58 10.42 0.91
N VAL A 76 -7.61 9.58 0.54
CA VAL A 76 -6.20 9.99 0.42
C VAL A 76 -6.01 11.08 -0.64
N LYS A 77 -6.73 11.01 -1.77
CA LYS A 77 -6.67 12.06 -2.80
C LYS A 77 -7.09 13.44 -2.26
N ARG A 78 -8.05 13.50 -1.32
CA ARG A 78 -8.56 14.76 -0.78
C ARG A 78 -7.66 15.38 0.28
N SER A 79 -7.07 14.56 1.17
CA SER A 79 -6.37 15.06 2.36
C SER A 79 -5.03 14.39 2.63
N GLY A 80 -4.49 13.68 1.65
CA GLY A 80 -3.20 13.01 1.75
C GLY A 80 -2.05 14.02 1.83
N LEU A 81 -1.02 13.65 2.59
CA LEU A 81 0.22 14.40 2.65
C LEU A 81 1.05 14.12 1.39
N VAL A 82 1.51 15.18 0.73
CA VAL A 82 2.39 15.08 -0.43
C VAL A 82 3.80 15.49 -0.01
N LYS A 83 4.76 14.60 -0.19
CA LYS A 83 6.20 14.84 0.02
C LYS A 83 6.96 14.32 -1.20
N VAL A 84 7.84 15.16 -1.76
CA VAL A 84 8.59 14.86 -2.98
C VAL A 84 10.04 15.30 -2.78
N VAL A 85 10.98 14.47 -3.22
CA VAL A 85 12.39 14.82 -3.34
C VAL A 85 12.74 14.78 -4.82
N GLY A 86 13.34 15.84 -5.34
CA GLY A 86 13.63 15.96 -6.77
C GLY A 86 14.59 17.09 -7.08
N ALA A 87 14.86 17.28 -8.37
CA ALA A 87 15.69 18.37 -8.85
C ALA A 87 15.10 19.73 -8.47
N ALA A 88 15.95 20.66 -8.05
CA ALA A 88 15.53 22.00 -7.64
C ALA A 88 14.69 22.68 -8.73
N SER A 89 15.11 22.62 -9.99
CA SER A 89 14.40 23.20 -11.12
C SER A 89 12.97 22.66 -11.29
N ALA A 90 12.76 21.36 -11.09
CA ALA A 90 11.43 20.75 -11.20
C ALA A 90 10.53 21.19 -10.03
N LEU A 91 11.08 21.28 -8.81
CA LEU A 91 10.34 21.72 -7.63
C LEU A 91 9.99 23.21 -7.69
N GLU A 92 10.91 24.05 -8.17
CA GLU A 92 10.69 25.47 -8.41
C GLU A 92 9.60 25.70 -9.46
N THR A 93 9.58 24.90 -10.54
CA THR A 93 8.52 24.95 -11.57
C THR A 93 7.15 24.65 -10.94
N VAL A 94 7.03 23.60 -10.14
CA VAL A 94 5.77 23.25 -9.48
C VAL A 94 5.36 24.29 -8.45
N ALA A 95 6.31 24.85 -7.69
CA ALA A 95 6.04 25.92 -6.73
C ALA A 95 5.53 27.20 -7.41
N ALA A 96 6.02 27.50 -8.62
CA ALA A 96 5.54 28.62 -9.43
C ALA A 96 4.15 28.36 -10.04
N GLU A 97 3.87 27.15 -10.53
CA GLU A 97 2.56 26.77 -11.10
C GLU A 97 1.47 26.59 -10.04
N ARG A 98 1.85 26.20 -8.83
CA ARG A 98 0.94 25.87 -7.72
C ARG A 98 1.40 26.53 -6.44
N GLU A 99 1.27 27.85 -6.41
CA GLU A 99 1.68 28.67 -5.27
C GLU A 99 1.03 28.18 -3.96
N GLY A 100 1.84 28.04 -2.91
CA GLY A 100 1.39 27.59 -1.60
C GLY A 100 1.02 26.10 -1.49
N TRP A 101 1.14 25.31 -2.57
CA TRP A 101 0.81 23.88 -2.54
C TRP A 101 1.89 23.02 -1.87
N LEU A 102 3.17 23.37 -2.07
CA LEU A 102 4.31 22.67 -1.46
C LEU A 102 5.22 23.66 -0.74
N GLU A 103 5.73 23.23 0.41
CA GLU A 103 6.84 23.89 1.09
C GLU A 103 8.15 23.32 0.53
N VAL A 104 8.94 24.18 -0.15
CA VAL A 104 10.21 23.78 -0.76
C VAL A 104 11.36 24.18 0.15
N PHE A 105 12.19 23.22 0.52
CA PHE A 105 13.41 23.43 1.28
C PHE A 105 14.54 22.57 0.72
N LYS A 106 15.78 23.05 0.86
CA LYS A 106 16.97 22.29 0.43
C LYS A 106 17.31 21.24 1.47
N LEU A 107 17.59 20.02 1.01
CA LEU A 107 18.24 18.98 1.79
C LEU A 107 19.76 19.23 1.78
N LEU A 108 20.44 18.77 2.85
CA LEU A 108 21.89 18.92 3.05
C LEU A 108 22.72 18.29 1.92
#